data_AF-A0A4Q9DTW3-F1
#
_entry.id   AF-A0A4Q9DTW3-F1
#
_cell.length_a   1.000
_cell.length_b   1.000
_cell.length_c   1.000
_cell.angle_alpha   90.00
_cell.angle_beta   90.00
_cell.angle_gamma   90.00
#
_symmetry.space_group_name_H-M   'P 1'
#
loop_
_entity.id
_entity.type
_entity.pdbx_description
1 polymer ?
#
loop_
_entity_poly.entity_id
_entity_poly.type
_entity_poly.pdbx_seq_one_letter_code
_entity_poly.pdbx_strand_id
1 'polypeptide(L)'
;MPRRFVIEAVMMTIYGQLLSPSNTVQYYIPYSTIMELYEMKDHPEQVMPDPADDAHVKQKIAELIAYFEDSFNKKKLERALASVWRESPPLPINDLVSLIVVNAIDNAEYGDAVDPVETELILTSMRTQAPILTDQFEFMDKVIDGSIPVQMFDIEDFEYALEADHPQFF
;
A
#
# COMPACT_ATOMS: atom_id res chain seq x y z
N MET A 1 -16.87 -5.91 -9.73
CA MET A 1 -15.47 -6.32 -9.49
C MET A 1 -14.95 -5.48 -8.34
N PRO A 2 -14.06 -5.99 -7.48
CA PRO A 2 -13.48 -5.15 -6.43
C PRO A 2 -12.69 -4.00 -7.07
N ARG A 3 -12.78 -2.80 -6.50
CA ARG A 3 -11.87 -1.69 -6.83
C ARG A 3 -10.47 -2.06 -6.34
N ARG A 4 -9.44 -1.66 -7.09
CA ARG A 4 -8.05 -2.05 -6.83
C ARG A 4 -7.21 -0.80 -6.67
N PHE A 5 -6.36 -0.79 -5.65
CA PHE A 5 -5.40 0.29 -5.43
C PHE A 5 -4.06 -0.30 -5.02
N VAL A 6 -2.99 0.40 -5.34
CA VAL A 6 -1.65 0.16 -4.77
C VAL A 6 -1.44 1.13 -3.62
N ILE A 7 -1.03 0.62 -2.46
CA ILE A 7 -0.78 1.44 -1.26
C ILE A 7 0.43 0.92 -0.49
N GLU A 8 1.03 1.78 0.33
CA GLU A 8 1.91 1.35 1.41
C GLU A 8 1.10 0.72 2.55
N ALA A 9 1.66 -0.29 3.20
CA ALA A 9 0.99 -0.99 4.29
C ALA A 9 0.61 -0.05 5.47
N VAL A 10 1.43 0.97 5.72
CA VAL A 10 1.22 1.93 6.83
C VAL A 10 -0.06 2.76 6.64
N MET A 11 -0.49 3.00 5.40
CA MET A 11 -1.69 3.80 5.12
C MET A 11 -2.94 3.20 5.75
N MET A 12 -3.04 1.88 5.84
CA MET A 12 -4.17 1.22 6.50
C MET A 12 -4.23 1.43 8.01
N THR A 13 -3.10 1.79 8.63
CA THR A 13 -3.01 2.01 10.08
C THR A 13 -3.31 3.46 10.45
N ILE A 14 -3.01 4.39 9.54
CA ILE A 14 -3.27 5.83 9.68
C ILE A 14 -4.73 6.13 9.30
N TYR A 15 -5.18 5.59 8.16
CA TYR A 15 -6.45 5.97 7.55
C TYR A 15 -7.52 4.89 7.73
N GLY A 16 -8.29 4.99 8.82
CA GLY A 16 -9.38 4.06 9.14
C GLY A 16 -10.45 3.94 8.04
N GLN A 17 -10.64 4.97 7.21
CA GLN A 17 -11.58 4.93 6.07
C GLN A 17 -11.23 3.84 5.05
N LEU A 18 -9.94 3.50 4.90
CA LEU A 18 -9.49 2.44 3.99
C LEU A 18 -9.99 1.05 4.42
N LEU A 19 -10.38 0.90 5.69
CA LEU A 19 -10.94 -0.33 6.26
C LEU A 19 -12.47 -0.40 6.16
N SER A 20 -13.15 0.70 5.86
CA SER A 20 -14.61 0.78 5.78
C SER A 20 -15.09 1.48 4.50
N PRO A 21 -14.66 1.02 3.30
CA PRO A 21 -15.05 1.64 2.03
C PRO A 21 -16.54 1.42 1.69
N SER A 22 -17.09 2.26 0.80
CA SER A 22 -18.44 2.10 0.24
C SER A 22 -18.60 0.86 -0.66
N ASN A 23 -17.49 0.37 -1.22
CA ASN A 23 -17.43 -0.73 -2.20
C ASN A 23 -16.39 -1.77 -1.77
N THR A 24 -16.44 -2.98 -2.32
CA THR A 24 -15.36 -3.96 -2.10
C THR A 24 -14.05 -3.46 -2.70
N VAL A 25 -12.99 -3.46 -1.90
CA VAL A 25 -11.65 -3.00 -2.27
C VAL A 25 -10.61 -4.10 -2.09
N GLN A 26 -9.63 -4.10 -2.99
CA GLN A 26 -8.47 -4.95 -2.95
C GLN A 26 -7.20 -4.08 -3.03
N TYR A 27 -6.40 -4.11 -1.98
CA TYR A 27 -5.15 -3.36 -1.91
C TYR A 27 -3.97 -4.24 -2.33
N TYR A 28 -3.19 -3.76 -3.28
CA TYR A 28 -1.89 -4.32 -3.64
C TYR A 28 -0.83 -3.62 -2.80
N ILE A 29 -0.07 -4.41 -2.04
CA ILE A 29 0.91 -3.90 -1.08
C ILE A 29 2.28 -4.50 -1.42
N PRO A 30 3.27 -3.68 -1.81
CA PRO A 30 4.64 -4.14 -1.92
C PRO A 30 5.14 -4.68 -0.58
N TYR A 31 5.80 -5.84 -0.59
CA TYR A 31 6.25 -6.51 0.62
C TYR A 31 7.22 -5.68 1.46
N SER A 32 8.05 -4.86 0.82
CA SER A 32 8.96 -3.92 1.49
C SER A 32 8.23 -3.01 2.48
N THR A 33 7.07 -2.46 2.10
CA THR A 33 6.27 -1.58 2.96
C THR A 33 5.69 -2.30 4.17
N ILE A 34 5.55 -3.63 4.11
CA ILE A 34 5.22 -4.44 5.29
C ILE A 34 6.44 -4.52 6.21
N MET A 35 7.65 -4.60 5.68
CA MET A 35 8.89 -4.59 6.49
C MET A 35 9.07 -3.25 7.20
N GLU A 36 8.72 -2.14 6.55
CA GLU A 36 8.74 -0.81 7.19
C GLU A 36 7.85 -0.73 8.43
N LEU A 37 6.73 -1.47 8.47
CA LEU A 37 5.90 -1.55 9.69
C LEU A 37 6.68 -2.11 10.88
N TYR A 38 7.53 -3.11 10.66
CA TYR A 38 8.35 -3.69 11.72
C TYR A 38 9.41 -2.69 12.21
N GLU A 39 9.99 -1.91 11.28
CA GLU A 39 10.92 -0.85 11.61
C GLU A 39 10.23 0.25 12.43
N MET A 40 9.08 0.76 11.98
CA MET A 40 8.30 1.80 12.66
C MET A 40 7.85 1.40 14.07
N LYS A 41 7.52 0.13 14.28
CA LYS A 41 7.11 -0.39 15.60
C LYS A 41 8.25 -0.29 16.63
N ASP A 42 9.47 -0.59 16.21
CA ASP A 42 10.64 -0.66 17.09
C ASP A 42 11.44 0.66 17.12
N HIS A 43 11.18 1.58 16.18
CA HIS A 43 11.89 2.86 16.08
C HIS A 43 11.33 3.93 17.06
N PRO A 44 12.21 4.72 17.72
CA PRO A 44 11.79 5.78 18.64
C PRO A 44 11.20 7.01 17.94
N GLU A 45 11.36 7.14 16.62
CA GLU A 45 10.77 8.26 15.88
C GLU A 45 9.24 8.18 15.86
N GLN A 46 8.62 9.35 15.84
CA GLN A 46 7.16 9.47 15.80
C GLN A 46 6.69 9.33 14.34
N VAL A 47 5.66 8.52 14.15
CA VAL A 47 4.90 8.43 12.89
C VAL A 47 3.95 9.62 12.77
N MET A 48 3.34 10.03 13.89
CA MET A 48 2.43 11.17 13.94
C MET A 48 3.02 12.32 14.79
N PRO A 49 2.78 13.60 14.42
CA PRO A 49 3.25 14.74 15.21
C PRO A 49 2.67 14.80 16.63
N ASP A 50 1.40 14.43 16.80
CA ASP A 50 0.75 14.35 18.11
C ASP A 50 1.12 13.03 18.80
N PRO A 51 1.61 13.05 20.06
CA PRO A 51 2.02 11.83 20.76
C PRO A 51 0.89 10.82 21.04
N ALA A 52 -0.35 11.28 21.20
CA ALA A 52 -1.48 10.39 21.44
C ALA A 52 -1.89 9.68 20.14
N ASP A 53 -1.92 10.42 19.03
CA ASP A 53 -2.15 9.85 17.71
C ASP A 53 -1.00 8.91 17.30
N ASP A 54 0.25 9.24 17.61
CA ASP A 54 1.41 8.37 17.37
C ASP A 54 1.28 7.03 18.10
N ALA A 55 0.96 7.08 19.39
CA ALA A 55 0.75 5.87 20.19
C ALA A 55 -0.41 5.03 19.64
N HIS A 56 -1.48 5.67 19.17
CA HIS A 56 -2.61 5.00 18.54
C HIS A 56 -2.20 4.30 17.23
N VAL A 57 -1.50 5.00 16.34
CA VAL A 57 -1.04 4.45 15.06
C VAL A 57 -0.04 3.32 15.31
N LYS A 58 0.90 3.45 16.24
CA LYS A 58 1.83 2.36 16.61
C LYS A 58 1.12 1.13 17.15
N GLN A 59 0.02 1.30 17.88
CA GLN A 59 -0.83 0.17 18.27
C GLN A 59 -1.47 -0.48 17.03
N LYS A 60 -1.98 0.29 16.07
CA LYS A 60 -2.55 -0.22 14.82
C LYS A 60 -1.52 -0.93 13.94
N ILE A 61 -0.29 -0.43 13.88
CA ILE A 61 0.84 -1.11 13.26
C ILE A 61 1.08 -2.47 13.91
N ALA A 62 1.09 -2.54 15.25
CA ALA A 62 1.27 -3.82 15.96
C ALA A 62 0.12 -4.81 15.70
N GLU A 63 -1.12 -4.34 15.60
CA GLU A 63 -2.29 -5.15 15.22
C GLU A 63 -2.14 -5.71 13.79
N LEU A 64 -1.70 -4.89 12.84
CA LEU A 64 -1.49 -5.29 11.44
C LEU A 64 -0.32 -6.28 11.30
N ILE A 65 0.77 -6.09 12.05
CA ILE A 65 1.88 -7.05 12.12
C ILE A 65 1.38 -8.41 12.65
N ALA A 66 0.63 -8.40 13.76
CA ALA A 66 0.07 -9.64 14.33
C ALA A 66 -0.85 -10.36 13.33
N TYR A 67 -1.62 -9.61 12.53
CA TYR A 67 -2.43 -10.17 11.44
C TYR A 67 -1.57 -10.90 10.40
N PHE A 68 -0.45 -10.31 9.97
CA PHE A 68 0.47 -10.94 9.02
C PHE A 68 1.22 -12.15 9.61
N GLU A 69 1.47 -12.14 10.91
CA GLU A 69 2.15 -13.24 11.63
C GLU A 69 1.25 -14.44 11.92
N ASP A 70 -0.08 -14.30 11.81
CA ASP A 70 -0.99 -15.44 11.92
C ASP A 70 -0.56 -16.58 10.97
N SER A 71 -0.63 -17.82 11.46
CA SER A 71 -0.08 -18.99 10.78
C SER A 71 -0.60 -19.17 9.35
N PHE A 72 -1.83 -18.76 9.06
CA PHE A 72 -2.40 -18.88 7.71
C PHE A 72 -1.96 -17.73 6.81
N ASN A 73 -1.97 -16.51 7.33
CA ASN A 73 -1.54 -15.31 6.60
C ASN A 73 -0.05 -15.34 6.29
N LYS A 74 0.78 -15.72 7.27
CA LYS A 74 2.23 -15.90 7.10
C LYS A 74 2.55 -16.86 5.95
N LYS A 75 1.87 -18.01 5.86
CA LYS A 75 2.04 -18.95 4.73
C LYS A 75 1.65 -18.34 3.38
N LYS A 76 0.65 -17.46 3.33
CA LYS A 76 0.29 -16.74 2.10
C LYS A 76 1.36 -15.72 1.72
N LEU A 77 1.94 -15.02 2.69
CA LEU A 77 3.05 -14.08 2.48
C LEU A 77 4.29 -14.80 1.97
N GLU A 78 4.69 -15.90 2.61
CA GLU A 78 5.84 -16.72 2.19
C GLU A 78 5.70 -17.18 0.72
N ARG A 79 4.47 -17.40 0.25
CA ARG A 79 4.21 -17.73 -1.15
C ARG A 79 4.45 -16.55 -2.09
N ALA A 80 4.18 -15.31 -1.68
CA ALA A 80 4.54 -14.12 -2.46
C ALA A 80 6.07 -13.98 -2.59
N LEU A 81 6.81 -14.33 -1.54
CA LEU A 81 8.28 -14.20 -1.51
C LEU A 81 9.03 -15.21 -2.39
N ALA A 82 8.35 -16.23 -2.91
CA ALA A 82 8.99 -17.30 -3.66
C ALA A 82 9.60 -16.88 -5.00
N SER A 83 9.18 -15.74 -5.58
CA SER A 83 9.82 -15.14 -6.75
C SER A 83 9.46 -13.66 -6.86
N VAL A 84 10.28 -12.88 -7.58
CA VAL A 84 9.98 -11.47 -7.87
C VAL A 84 8.65 -11.38 -8.64
N TRP A 85 7.89 -10.32 -8.36
CA TRP A 85 6.55 -10.04 -8.88
C TRP A 85 5.47 -11.05 -8.56
N ARG A 86 5.72 -11.95 -7.61
CA ARG A 86 4.72 -12.92 -7.21
C ARG A 86 3.76 -12.32 -6.19
N GLU A 87 2.48 -12.60 -6.42
CA GLU A 87 1.37 -12.17 -5.59
C GLU A 87 1.02 -13.25 -4.56
N SER A 88 0.64 -12.83 -3.36
CA SER A 88 -0.01 -13.71 -2.38
C SER A 88 -1.44 -14.04 -2.81
N PRO A 89 -2.02 -15.17 -2.36
CA PRO A 89 -3.47 -15.30 -2.32
C PRO A 89 -4.08 -14.19 -1.46
N PRO A 90 -5.30 -13.69 -1.78
CA PRO A 90 -5.92 -12.61 -1.01
C PRO A 90 -5.96 -12.87 0.50
N LEU A 91 -5.56 -11.86 1.27
CA LEU A 91 -5.59 -11.80 2.72
C LEU A 91 -6.81 -10.95 3.14
N PRO A 92 -7.95 -11.57 3.53
CA PRO A 92 -9.14 -10.81 3.89
C PRO A 92 -8.95 -10.09 5.23
N ILE A 93 -9.22 -8.79 5.26
CA ILE A 93 -9.22 -7.98 6.48
C ILE A 93 -10.63 -7.94 7.06
N ASN A 94 -11.63 -7.77 6.19
CA ASN A 94 -13.05 -7.87 6.50
C ASN A 94 -13.84 -8.22 5.23
N ASP A 95 -15.17 -8.12 5.27
CA ASP A 95 -16.05 -8.49 4.15
C ASP A 95 -15.87 -7.61 2.89
N LEU A 96 -15.36 -6.39 3.06
CA LEU A 96 -15.18 -5.42 1.98
C LEU A 96 -13.71 -5.24 1.58
N VAL A 97 -12.76 -5.59 2.44
CA VAL A 97 -11.33 -5.27 2.23
C VAL A 97 -10.49 -6.54 2.22
N SER A 98 -9.64 -6.66 1.19
CA SER A 98 -8.63 -7.71 1.09
C SER A 98 -7.28 -7.16 0.62
N LEU A 99 -6.20 -7.80 1.05
CA LEU A 99 -4.83 -7.44 0.65
C LEU A 99 -4.26 -8.48 -0.30
N ILE A 100 -3.53 -8.03 -1.30
CA ILE A 100 -2.62 -8.83 -2.13
C ILE A 100 -1.22 -8.28 -1.87
N VAL A 101 -0.34 -9.14 -1.37
CA VAL A 101 1.05 -8.76 -1.13
C VAL A 101 1.87 -9.13 -2.35
N VAL A 102 2.64 -8.17 -2.84
CA VAL A 102 3.46 -8.30 -4.05
C VAL A 102 4.92 -8.28 -3.65
N ASN A 103 5.68 -9.30 -4.05
CA ASN A 103 7.13 -9.29 -3.92
C ASN A 103 7.76 -8.41 -5.02
N ALA A 104 7.63 -7.10 -4.86
CA ALA A 104 7.96 -6.09 -5.87
C ALA A 104 9.43 -5.64 -5.86
N ILE A 105 10.32 -6.34 -5.12
CA ILE A 105 11.72 -5.95 -4.93
C ILE A 105 12.41 -5.78 -6.30
N ASP A 106 12.46 -4.54 -6.76
CA ASP A 106 13.03 -4.11 -8.04
C ASP A 106 13.35 -2.61 -7.98
N ASN A 107 14.60 -2.27 -8.24
CA ASN A 107 15.10 -0.89 -8.15
C ASN A 107 15.53 -0.36 -9.53
N ALA A 108 15.23 -1.09 -10.61
CA ALA A 108 15.94 -0.94 -11.88
C ALA A 108 15.40 0.17 -12.80
N GLU A 109 14.21 0.74 -12.55
CA GLU A 109 13.55 1.61 -13.54
C GLU A 109 13.58 3.12 -13.23
N TYR A 110 13.53 3.53 -11.95
CA TYR A 110 13.37 4.95 -11.58
C TYR A 110 14.37 5.49 -10.53
N GLY A 111 15.36 4.69 -10.13
CA GLY A 111 16.14 4.83 -8.89
C GLY A 111 17.03 6.07 -8.67
N ASP A 112 17.03 7.07 -9.56
CA ASP A 112 17.71 8.37 -9.34
C ASP A 112 16.73 9.50 -8.96
N ALA A 113 15.44 9.38 -9.28
CA ALA A 113 14.44 10.45 -9.12
C ALA A 113 13.40 10.17 -8.03
N VAL A 114 13.16 8.88 -7.75
CA VAL A 114 12.23 8.38 -6.74
C VAL A 114 12.96 7.38 -5.87
N ASP A 115 12.56 7.28 -4.61
CA ASP A 115 13.18 6.33 -3.70
C ASP A 115 12.76 4.88 -4.02
N PRO A 116 13.38 3.86 -3.39
CA PRO A 116 13.05 2.47 -3.66
C PRO A 116 11.59 2.09 -3.37
N VAL A 117 10.97 2.63 -2.33
CA VAL A 117 9.57 2.30 -1.99
C VAL A 117 8.62 2.93 -3.01
N GLU A 118 8.82 4.20 -3.33
CA GLU A 118 8.11 4.91 -4.40
C GLU A 118 8.23 4.15 -5.74
N THR A 119 9.44 3.65 -6.06
CA THR A 119 9.69 2.82 -7.25
C THR A 119 8.85 1.54 -7.23
N GLU A 120 8.81 0.82 -6.11
CA GLU A 120 8.03 -0.41 -5.98
C GLU A 120 6.51 -0.14 -6.13
N LEU A 121 6.01 0.98 -5.61
CA LEU A 121 4.61 1.42 -5.78
C LEU A 121 4.29 1.69 -7.25
N ILE A 122 5.14 2.46 -7.94
CA ILE A 122 5.00 2.76 -9.38
C ILE A 122 4.97 1.47 -10.19
N LEU A 123 5.97 0.61 -10.02
CA LEU A 123 6.09 -0.63 -10.80
C LEU A 123 4.93 -1.59 -10.51
N THR A 124 4.48 -1.67 -9.25
CA THR A 124 3.30 -2.45 -8.88
C THR A 124 2.05 -1.87 -9.55
N SER A 125 1.89 -0.56 -9.58
CA SER A 125 0.76 0.13 -10.23
C SER A 125 0.72 -0.15 -11.74
N MET A 126 1.86 0.01 -12.42
CA MET A 126 1.98 -0.29 -13.85
C MET A 126 1.66 -1.76 -14.15
N ARG A 127 2.15 -2.68 -13.33
CA ARG A 127 1.94 -4.12 -13.56
C ARG A 127 0.50 -4.55 -13.32
N THR A 128 -0.12 -4.02 -12.28
CA THR A 128 -1.48 -4.40 -11.85
C THR A 128 -2.57 -3.57 -12.54
N GLN A 129 -2.18 -2.49 -13.23
CA GLN A 129 -3.08 -1.51 -13.83
C GLN A 129 -4.08 -0.96 -12.79
N ALA A 130 -3.57 -0.73 -11.57
CA ALA A 130 -4.32 -0.20 -10.44
C ALA A 130 -3.71 1.14 -10.03
N PRO A 131 -4.53 2.18 -9.76
CA PRO A 131 -4.03 3.46 -9.31
C PRO A 131 -3.35 3.36 -7.94
N ILE A 132 -2.40 4.25 -7.68
CA ILE A 132 -1.77 4.42 -6.38
C ILE A 132 -2.68 5.30 -5.52
N LEU A 133 -2.85 4.97 -4.25
CA LEU A 133 -3.54 5.80 -3.27
C LEU A 133 -2.55 6.15 -2.16
N THR A 134 -2.28 7.44 -1.95
CA THR A 134 -1.25 7.95 -1.03
C THR A 134 -1.62 9.32 -0.50
N ASP A 135 -1.02 9.75 0.60
CA ASP A 135 -1.06 11.12 1.14
C ASP A 135 0.26 11.88 0.93
N GLN A 136 1.24 11.27 0.26
CA GLN A 136 2.58 11.82 0.09
C GLN A 136 2.64 12.75 -1.12
N PHE A 137 2.38 14.05 -0.90
CA PHE A 137 2.40 15.05 -1.98
C PHE A 137 3.75 15.15 -2.70
N GLU A 138 4.87 14.99 -2.00
CA GLU A 138 6.19 15.01 -2.63
C GLU A 138 6.35 13.87 -3.64
N PHE A 139 5.85 12.67 -3.32
CA PHE A 139 5.83 11.54 -4.24
C PHE A 139 4.95 11.83 -5.46
N MET A 140 3.77 12.42 -5.22
CA MET A 140 2.88 12.80 -6.31
C MET A 140 3.53 13.81 -7.26
N ASP A 141 4.20 14.83 -6.71
CA ASP A 141 4.93 15.82 -7.49
C ASP A 141 6.06 15.18 -8.32
N LYS A 142 6.85 14.26 -7.74
CA LYS A 142 7.89 13.51 -8.47
C LYS A 142 7.33 12.73 -9.66
N VAL A 143 6.19 12.07 -9.49
CA VAL A 143 5.51 11.31 -10.56
C VAL A 143 5.02 12.23 -11.68
N ILE A 144 4.46 13.39 -11.32
CA ILE A 144 3.98 14.40 -12.28
C ILE A 144 5.17 14.99 -13.06
N ASP A 145 6.19 15.47 -12.35
CA ASP A 145 7.38 16.08 -12.95
C ASP A 145 8.16 15.08 -13.82
N GLY A 146 8.24 13.83 -13.38
CA GLY A 146 8.83 12.72 -14.13
C GLY A 146 7.99 12.23 -15.31
N SER A 147 6.75 12.72 -15.47
CA SER A 147 5.78 12.24 -16.47
C SER A 147 5.61 10.72 -16.42
N ILE A 148 5.61 10.14 -15.22
CA ILE A 148 5.53 8.70 -15.00
C ILE A 148 4.06 8.27 -15.26
N PRO A 149 3.81 7.28 -16.13
CA PRO A 149 2.46 6.94 -16.59
C PRO A 149 1.69 6.06 -15.58
N VAL A 150 1.48 6.57 -14.38
CA VAL A 150 0.63 5.96 -13.35
C VAL A 150 -0.46 6.93 -12.91
N GLN A 151 -1.62 6.40 -12.55
CA GLN A 151 -2.68 7.19 -11.93
C GLN A 151 -2.49 7.18 -10.42
N MET A 152 -2.63 8.35 -9.80
CA MET A 152 -2.58 8.50 -8.34
C MET A 152 -3.83 9.21 -7.85
N PHE A 153 -4.25 8.87 -6.64
CA PHE A 153 -5.27 9.57 -5.88
C PHE A 153 -4.70 9.97 -4.53
N ASP A 154 -5.06 11.17 -4.09
CA ASP A 154 -4.92 11.55 -2.70
C ASP A 154 -5.89 10.71 -1.85
N ILE A 155 -5.49 10.36 -0.62
CA ILE A 155 -6.34 9.62 0.30
C ILE A 155 -7.62 10.39 0.65
N GLU A 156 -7.61 11.72 0.66
CA GLU A 156 -8.80 12.56 0.85
C GLU A 156 -9.83 12.35 -0.28
N ASP A 157 -9.38 11.95 -1.48
CA ASP A 157 -10.23 11.68 -2.65
C ASP A 157 -10.65 10.20 -2.76
N PHE A 158 -10.43 9.39 -1.73
CA PHE A 158 -10.66 7.93 -1.78
C PHE A 158 -12.09 7.56 -2.21
N GLU A 159 -13.13 8.19 -1.66
CA GLU A 159 -14.52 7.90 -2.03
C GLU A 159 -14.81 8.22 -3.50
N TYR A 160 -14.26 9.33 -4.01
CA TYR A 160 -14.37 9.65 -5.43
C TYR A 160 -13.66 8.61 -6.31
N ALA A 161 -12.48 8.14 -5.88
CA ALA A 161 -11.73 7.10 -6.56
C ALA A 161 -12.48 5.74 -6.59
N LEU A 162 -13.34 5.47 -5.60
CA LEU A 162 -14.21 4.28 -5.60
C LEU A 162 -15.35 4.37 -6.61
N GLU A 163 -15.91 5.57 -6.81
CA GLU A 163 -16.99 5.81 -7.74
C GLU A 163 -16.52 5.81 -9.19
N ALA A 164 -15.30 6.29 -9.44
CA ALA A 164 -14.85 6.55 -10.78
C ALA A 164 -14.64 5.27 -11.60
N ASP A 165 -15.46 5.10 -12.64
CA ASP A 165 -15.18 4.21 -13.76
C ASP A 165 -14.15 4.87 -14.68
N HIS A 166 -12.91 5.00 -14.21
CA HIS A 166 -11.85 5.53 -15.04
C HIS A 166 -11.45 4.52 -16.13
N PRO A 167 -11.44 4.93 -17.41
CA PRO A 167 -10.81 4.14 -18.46
C PRO A 167 -9.33 3.95 -18.11
N GLN A 168 -8.84 2.73 -18.22
CA GLN A 168 -7.39 2.46 -18.26
C GLN A 168 -6.83 3.20 -19.46
N PHE A 169 -6.20 4.35 -19.25
CA PHE A 169 -5.51 5.06 -20.33
C PHE A 169 -4.13 4.40 -20.51
N PHE A 170 -3.93 3.89 -21.72
CA PHE A 170 -2.66 3.43 -22.29
C PHE A 170 -1.87 4.60 -22.85
#